data_AF-A0A4Q4BUD0-F1
#
_entry.id   AF-A0A4Q4BUD0-F1
#
_cell.length_a   1.000
_cell.length_b   1.000
_cell.length_c   1.000
_cell.angle_alpha   90.00
_cell.angle_beta   90.00
_cell.angle_gamma   90.00
#
_symmetry.space_group_name_H-M   'P 1'
#
loop_
_entity.id
_entity.type
_entity.pdbx_description
1 polymer ?
#
loop_
_entity_poly.entity_id
_entity_poly.type
_entity_poly.pdbx_seq_one_letter_code
_entity_poly.pdbx_strand_id
1 'polypeptide(L)'
;MTQPSAEARILTSAAFRRARLRAASLIASRTELHRLLASVESKRKSNPRLYEGAQGLDLDIICSVVDAYVDEGMLTVDGHDDPHTTSITGKARLRLVVAALVYLVDVEDVIPDSRPNGLTDDVVLLRWASRMARAELPAV
;
A
#
# COMPACT_ATOMS: atom_id res chain seq x y z
N MET A 1 -25.09 -15.83 -12.21
CA MET A 1 -23.92 -15.69 -11.30
C MET A 1 -23.14 -14.47 -11.75
N THR A 2 -23.08 -13.42 -10.94
CA THR A 2 -22.35 -12.18 -11.25
C THR A 2 -20.86 -12.42 -11.09
N GLN A 3 -20.05 -12.09 -12.09
CA GLN A 3 -18.60 -12.18 -11.93
C GLN A 3 -18.11 -11.17 -10.88
N PRO A 4 -17.17 -11.55 -9.99
CA PRO A 4 -16.59 -10.62 -9.03
C PRO A 4 -15.84 -9.49 -9.74
N SER A 5 -15.93 -8.26 -9.20
CA SER A 5 -15.17 -7.12 -9.73
C SER A 5 -13.67 -7.39 -9.71
N ALA A 6 -12.91 -6.70 -10.56
CA ALA A 6 -11.45 -6.83 -10.60
C ALA A 6 -10.83 -6.59 -9.22
N GLU A 7 -11.29 -5.56 -8.50
CA GLU A 7 -10.91 -5.26 -7.12
C GLU A 7 -11.16 -6.45 -6.19
N ALA A 8 -12.37 -7.03 -6.19
CA ALA A 8 -12.69 -8.15 -5.33
C ALA A 8 -11.81 -9.39 -5.62
N ARG A 9 -11.48 -9.64 -6.89
CA ARG A 9 -10.57 -10.73 -7.27
C ARG A 9 -9.16 -10.51 -6.74
N ILE A 10 -8.63 -9.30 -6.85
CA ILE A 10 -7.28 -8.96 -6.36
C ILE A 10 -7.25 -9.09 -4.84
N LEU A 11 -8.20 -8.49 -4.12
CA LEU A 11 -8.24 -8.47 -2.66
C LEU A 11 -8.44 -9.86 -2.04
N THR A 12 -9.00 -10.81 -2.78
CA THR A 12 -9.18 -12.21 -2.35
C THR A 12 -8.10 -13.16 -2.87
N SER A 13 -7.19 -12.66 -3.71
CA SER A 13 -6.11 -13.45 -4.29
C SER A 13 -5.13 -13.98 -3.23
N ALA A 14 -4.48 -15.09 -3.54
CA ALA A 14 -3.42 -15.64 -2.69
C ALA A 14 -2.25 -14.67 -2.54
N ALA A 15 -1.92 -13.94 -3.61
CA ALA A 15 -0.89 -12.92 -3.64
C ALA A 15 -1.16 -11.77 -2.67
N PHE A 16 -2.35 -11.16 -2.76
CA PHE A 16 -2.70 -10.09 -1.83
C PHE A 16 -2.82 -10.59 -0.39
N ARG A 17 -3.26 -11.84 -0.17
CA ARG A 17 -3.23 -12.45 1.16
C ARG A 17 -1.81 -12.56 1.73
N ARG A 18 -0.81 -12.97 0.92
CA ARG A 18 0.60 -12.99 1.33
C ARG A 18 1.11 -11.59 1.65
N ALA A 19 0.78 -10.61 0.80
CA ALA A 19 1.15 -9.22 1.02
C ALA A 19 0.59 -8.68 2.34
N ARG A 20 -0.66 -9.00 2.69
CA ARG A 20 -1.27 -8.65 3.99
C ARG A 20 -0.55 -9.27 5.17
N LEU A 21 -0.13 -10.53 5.07
CA LEU A 21 0.63 -11.20 6.14
C LEU A 21 1.99 -10.54 6.34
N ARG A 22 2.72 -10.22 5.25
CA ARG A 22 4.01 -9.51 5.32
C ARG A 22 3.84 -8.09 5.87
N ALA A 23 2.82 -7.36 5.44
CA ALA A 23 2.53 -6.01 5.93
C ALA A 23 2.31 -5.97 7.45
N ALA A 24 1.68 -7.00 8.02
CA ALA A 24 1.48 -7.09 9.47
C ALA A 24 2.80 -7.15 10.25
N SER A 25 3.83 -7.80 9.69
CA SER A 25 5.18 -7.80 10.27
C SER A 25 5.98 -6.52 9.99
N LEU A 26 5.79 -5.91 8.82
CA LEU A 26 6.56 -4.72 8.40
C LEU A 26 6.16 -3.47 9.19
N ILE A 27 4.88 -3.33 9.53
CA ILE A 27 4.36 -2.13 10.19
C ILE A 27 4.93 -1.87 11.60
N ALA A 28 5.64 -2.84 12.17
CA ALA A 28 6.32 -2.72 13.46
C ALA A 28 7.79 -2.26 13.34
N SER A 29 8.32 -2.10 12.11
CA SER A 29 9.72 -1.75 11.89
C SER A 29 9.86 -0.55 10.95
N ARG A 30 10.29 0.58 11.51
CA ARG A 30 10.63 1.79 10.75
C ARG A 30 11.63 1.51 9.63
N THR A 31 12.68 0.74 9.91
CA THR A 31 13.70 0.39 8.92
C THR A 31 13.11 -0.40 7.75
N GLU A 32 12.23 -1.37 8.03
CA GLU A 32 11.62 -2.16 6.96
C GLU A 32 10.59 -1.37 6.14
N LEU A 33 9.86 -0.44 6.77
CA LEU A 33 8.96 0.47 6.04
C LEU A 33 9.73 1.41 5.11
N HIS A 34 10.85 2.00 5.55
CA HIS A 34 11.69 2.79 4.65
C HIS A 34 12.27 1.96 3.50
N ARG A 35 12.67 0.71 3.76
CA ARG A 35 13.11 -0.19 2.69
C ARG A 35 12.00 -0.48 1.69
N LEU A 36 10.77 -0.70 2.16
CA LEU A 36 9.61 -0.88 1.31
C LEU A 36 9.37 0.35 0.41
N LEU A 37 9.38 1.56 0.98
CA LEU A 37 9.25 2.80 0.21
C LEU A 37 10.37 2.96 -0.84
N ALA A 38 11.61 2.61 -0.48
CA ALA A 38 12.73 2.62 -1.42
C ALA A 38 12.56 1.59 -2.56
N SER A 39 12.03 0.39 -2.27
CA SER A 39 11.71 -0.61 -3.29
C SER A 39 10.60 -0.15 -4.23
N VAL A 40 9.57 0.54 -3.70
CA VAL A 40 8.49 1.14 -4.49
C VAL A 40 9.06 2.19 -5.45
N GLU A 41 9.91 3.08 -4.94
CA GLU A 41 10.55 4.11 -5.77
C GLU A 41 11.47 3.51 -6.83
N SER A 42 12.19 2.43 -6.50
CA SER A 42 12.97 1.70 -7.50
C SER A 42 12.08 1.10 -8.59
N LYS A 43 10.94 0.48 -8.25
CA LYS A 43 9.97 -0.05 -9.23
C LYS A 43 9.40 1.06 -10.12
N ARG A 44 9.11 2.24 -9.53
CA ARG A 44 8.66 3.43 -10.25
C ARG A 44 9.68 3.88 -11.30
N LYS A 45 10.94 4.02 -10.90
CA LYS A 45 12.04 4.41 -11.81
C LYS A 45 12.27 3.40 -12.94
N SER A 46 12.10 2.11 -12.67
CA SER A 46 12.20 1.07 -13.68
C SER A 46 11.01 1.05 -14.65
N ASN A 47 9.86 1.62 -14.28
CA ASN A 47 8.63 1.59 -15.08
C ASN A 47 7.94 2.96 -15.14
N PRO A 48 8.61 4.03 -15.62
CA PRO A 48 8.13 5.41 -15.48
C PRO A 48 6.75 5.62 -16.12
N ARG A 49 6.51 5.04 -17.29
CA ARG A 49 5.24 5.15 -18.04
C ARG A 49 4.01 4.65 -17.28
N LEU A 50 4.19 3.73 -16.33
CA LEU A 50 3.08 3.17 -15.56
C LEU A 50 2.57 4.12 -14.47
N TYR A 51 3.43 5.03 -14.04
CA TYR A 51 3.18 5.97 -12.96
C TYR A 51 3.10 7.41 -13.48
N GLU A 52 2.87 7.59 -14.77
CA GLU A 52 2.52 8.88 -15.36
C GLU A 52 1.05 9.21 -15.05
N GLY A 53 0.76 10.48 -14.75
CA GLY A 53 -0.61 10.95 -14.52
C GLY A 53 -1.23 10.45 -13.21
N ALA A 54 -2.46 9.93 -13.28
CA ALA A 54 -3.27 9.63 -12.09
C ALA A 54 -2.69 8.50 -11.23
N GLN A 55 -2.06 7.51 -11.85
CA GLN A 55 -1.41 6.39 -11.15
C GLN A 55 -0.23 6.85 -10.30
N GLY A 56 0.55 7.80 -10.82
CA GLY A 56 1.65 8.43 -10.06
C GLY A 56 1.12 9.17 -8.86
N LEU A 57 0.06 9.97 -9.02
CA LEU A 57 -0.57 10.69 -7.93
C LEU A 57 -1.14 9.74 -6.85
N ASP A 58 -1.79 8.65 -7.26
CA ASP A 58 -2.29 7.64 -6.32
C ASP A 58 -1.15 7.00 -5.52
N LEU A 59 -0.03 6.68 -6.18
CA LEU A 59 1.16 6.16 -5.53
C LEU A 59 1.79 7.18 -4.57
N ASP A 60 1.91 8.44 -4.98
CA ASP A 60 2.47 9.51 -4.17
C ASP A 60 1.66 9.69 -2.87
N ILE A 61 0.32 9.70 -2.96
CA ILE A 61 -0.57 9.77 -1.78
C ILE A 61 -0.37 8.59 -0.84
N ILE A 62 -0.32 7.36 -1.39
CA ILE A 62 -0.09 6.15 -0.62
C ILE A 62 1.24 6.22 0.12
N CYS A 63 2.31 6.59 -0.59
CA CYS A 63 3.65 6.71 -0.04
C CYS A 63 3.70 7.77 1.06
N SER A 64 3.10 8.96 0.84
CA SER A 64 3.08 10.03 1.83
C SER A 64 2.38 9.64 3.14
N VAL A 65 1.29 8.88 3.09
CA VAL A 65 0.62 8.40 4.32
C VAL A 65 1.49 7.41 5.09
N VAL A 66 2.19 6.52 4.38
CA VAL A 66 3.12 5.57 5.02
C VAL A 66 4.34 6.29 5.57
N ASP A 67 4.88 7.26 4.85
CA ASP A 67 6.04 8.07 5.27
C ASP A 67 5.70 8.92 6.50
N ALA A 68 4.54 9.59 6.51
CA ALA A 68 4.02 10.30 7.68
C ALA A 68 3.84 9.38 8.89
N TYR A 69 3.34 8.16 8.70
CA TYR A 69 3.27 7.19 9.80
C TYR A 69 4.66 6.77 10.32
N VAL A 70 5.64 6.62 9.42
CA VAL A 70 7.01 6.26 9.79
C VAL A 70 7.67 7.36 10.61
N ASP A 71 7.44 8.61 10.22
CA ASP A 71 8.07 9.77 10.85
C ASP A 71 7.32 10.25 12.10
N GLU A 72 5.99 10.27 12.10
CA GLU A 72 5.17 10.82 13.18
C GLU A 72 4.51 9.72 14.04
N GLY A 73 4.00 8.67 13.40
CA GLY A 73 3.22 7.61 14.06
C GLY A 73 4.07 6.66 14.93
N MET A 74 5.31 6.37 14.52
CA MET A 74 6.25 5.53 15.28
C MET A 74 6.87 6.23 16.49
N LEU A 75 6.88 7.57 16.52
CA LEU A 75 7.42 8.35 17.65
C LEU A 75 6.54 8.27 18.91
N THR A 76 5.27 7.88 18.78
CA THR A 76 4.33 7.75 19.90
C THR A 76 4.47 6.45 20.70
N VAL A 77 5.29 5.50 20.23
CA VAL A 77 5.48 4.19 20.88
C VAL A 77 6.27 4.31 22.20
N ASP A 78 6.97 5.42 22.42
CA ASP A 78 7.59 5.76 23.71
C ASP A 78 6.59 6.45 24.67
N GLY A 79 5.59 5.71 25.14
CA GLY A 79 5.02 5.94 26.47
C GLY A 79 3.81 6.88 26.63
N HIS A 80 3.15 7.34 25.56
CA HIS A 80 1.83 7.96 25.70
C HIS A 80 0.92 7.56 24.54
N ASP A 81 0.08 6.54 24.79
CA ASP A 81 -1.11 6.28 23.99
C ASP A 81 -2.05 7.49 24.13
N ASP A 82 -1.81 8.54 23.34
CA ASP A 82 -2.80 9.59 23.14
C ASP A 82 -3.98 8.95 22.35
N PRO A 83 -5.20 8.89 22.93
CA PRO A 83 -6.36 8.26 22.30
C PRO A 83 -6.76 8.90 20.96
N HIS A 84 -6.17 10.06 20.63
CA HIS A 84 -6.44 10.81 19.41
C HIS A 84 -5.61 10.42 18.19
N THR A 85 -4.53 9.64 18.33
CA THR A 85 -3.50 9.62 17.25
C THR A 85 -3.62 8.48 16.25
N THR A 86 -4.27 7.36 16.55
CA THR A 86 -4.72 6.42 15.50
C THR A 86 -5.80 5.48 16.04
N SER A 87 -7.05 5.67 15.61
CA SER A 87 -8.12 4.71 15.94
C SER A 87 -7.75 3.29 15.50
N ILE A 88 -8.34 2.27 16.14
CA ILE A 88 -8.19 0.85 15.70
C ILE A 88 -8.49 0.72 14.20
N THR A 89 -9.44 1.50 13.70
CA THR A 89 -9.79 1.60 12.27
C THR A 89 -8.63 2.17 11.43
N GLY A 90 -7.96 3.23 11.88
CA GLY A 90 -6.81 3.81 11.18
C GLY A 90 -5.62 2.85 11.10
N LYS A 91 -5.28 2.16 12.21
CA LYS A 91 -4.22 1.12 12.21
C LYS A 91 -4.57 -0.04 11.26
N ALA A 92 -5.85 -0.43 11.17
CA ALA A 92 -6.29 -1.45 10.23
C ALA A 92 -6.20 -1.00 8.77
N ARG A 93 -6.54 0.26 8.46
CA ARG A 93 -6.40 0.82 7.10
C ARG A 93 -4.95 0.98 6.70
N LEU A 94 -4.10 1.47 7.58
CA LEU A 94 -2.66 1.56 7.31
C LEU A 94 -2.05 0.19 6.98
N ARG A 95 -2.42 -0.87 7.69
CA ARG A 95 -1.99 -2.24 7.34
C ARG A 95 -2.40 -2.65 5.93
N LEU A 96 -3.57 -2.23 5.48
CA LEU A 96 -4.05 -2.49 4.12
C LEU A 96 -3.30 -1.66 3.07
N VAL A 97 -2.97 -0.41 3.39
CA VAL A 97 -2.14 0.47 2.54
C VAL A 97 -0.73 -0.10 2.39
N VAL A 98 -0.09 -0.51 3.49
CA VAL A 98 1.22 -1.18 3.47
C VAL A 98 1.14 -2.50 2.70
N ALA A 99 0.06 -3.28 2.83
CA ALA A 99 -0.12 -4.50 2.04
C ALA A 99 -0.21 -4.23 0.53
N ALA A 100 -0.81 -3.11 0.12
CA ALA A 100 -0.83 -2.73 -1.29
C ALA A 100 0.57 -2.41 -1.82
N LEU A 101 1.40 -1.71 -1.03
CA LEU A 101 2.79 -1.45 -1.41
C LEU A 101 3.63 -2.73 -1.46
N VAL A 102 3.43 -3.65 -0.50
CA VAL A 102 4.09 -4.96 -0.53
C VAL A 102 3.70 -5.72 -1.78
N TYR A 103 2.41 -5.80 -2.10
CA TYR A 103 1.94 -6.45 -3.33
C TYR A 103 2.59 -5.85 -4.57
N LEU A 104 2.71 -4.52 -4.60
CA LEU A 104 3.31 -3.81 -5.73
C LEU A 104 4.79 -4.19 -5.93
N VAL A 105 5.57 -4.40 -4.88
CA VAL A 105 7.02 -4.67 -5.00
C VAL A 105 7.41 -6.15 -4.93
N ASP A 106 6.49 -7.04 -4.54
CA ASP A 106 6.81 -8.45 -4.33
C ASP A 106 7.08 -9.16 -5.66
N VAL A 107 8.35 -9.48 -5.91
CA VAL A 107 8.83 -10.15 -7.13
C VAL A 107 8.49 -11.64 -7.15
N GLU A 108 8.21 -12.27 -5.98
CA GLU A 108 7.83 -13.69 -5.94
C GLU A 108 6.43 -13.97 -6.48
N ASP A 109 5.64 -12.92 -6.74
CA ASP A 109 4.46 -13.02 -7.59
C ASP A 109 4.85 -12.81 -9.06
N VAL A 110 5.79 -13.64 -9.54
CA VAL A 110 5.88 -13.93 -10.98
C VAL A 110 4.62 -14.71 -11.36
N ILE A 111 3.48 -14.02 -11.48
CA ILE A 111 2.73 -14.20 -12.71
C ILE A 111 3.66 -13.58 -13.76
N PRO A 112 4.24 -14.35 -14.68
CA PRO A 112 5.03 -13.78 -15.75
C PRO A 112 4.10 -12.83 -16.50
N ASP A 113 4.29 -11.53 -16.32
CA ASP A 113 3.38 -10.51 -16.80
C ASP A 113 3.68 -10.22 -18.28
N SER A 114 3.73 -11.30 -19.06
CA SER A 114 3.72 -11.28 -20.52
C SER A 114 2.29 -11.05 -21.07
N ARG A 115 1.32 -10.77 -20.20
CA ARG A 115 -0.06 -10.48 -20.57
C ARG A 115 -0.41 -9.03 -20.22
N PRO A 116 -1.20 -8.32 -21.03
CA PRO A 116 -1.59 -6.93 -20.80
C PRO A 116 -2.42 -6.64 -19.53
N ASN A 117 -2.59 -7.62 -18.63
CA ASN A 117 -3.58 -7.57 -17.55
C ASN A 117 -3.00 -7.33 -16.14
N GLY A 118 -1.75 -7.70 -15.81
CA GLY A 118 -1.22 -7.43 -14.46
C GLY A 118 -0.96 -5.94 -14.20
N LEU A 119 -0.69 -5.18 -15.26
CA LEU A 119 -0.76 -3.71 -15.26
C LEU A 119 -2.13 -3.17 -14.84
N THR A 120 -3.21 -3.87 -15.19
CA THR A 120 -4.56 -3.46 -14.80
C THR A 120 -4.80 -3.73 -13.32
N ASP A 121 -4.26 -4.82 -12.79
CA ASP A 121 -4.42 -5.17 -11.37
C ASP A 121 -3.66 -4.19 -10.46
N ASP A 122 -2.43 -3.81 -10.83
CA ASP A 122 -1.66 -2.77 -10.10
C ASP A 122 -2.43 -1.43 -10.07
N VAL A 123 -3.00 -1.00 -11.21
CA VAL A 123 -3.78 0.25 -11.27
C VAL A 123 -5.06 0.17 -10.43
N VAL A 124 -5.77 -0.95 -10.47
CA VAL A 124 -6.98 -1.15 -9.65
C VAL A 124 -6.62 -1.11 -8.16
N LEU A 125 -5.51 -1.76 -7.78
CA LEU A 125 -5.04 -1.79 -6.41
C LEU A 125 -4.58 -0.41 -5.91
N LEU A 126 -3.82 0.34 -6.73
CA LEU A 126 -3.39 1.71 -6.40
C LEU A 126 -4.58 2.63 -6.19
N ARG A 127 -5.59 2.58 -7.07
CA ARG A 127 -6.81 3.39 -6.89
C ARG A 127 -7.55 3.03 -5.61
N TRP A 128 -7.66 1.74 -5.30
CA TRP A 128 -8.29 1.29 -4.06
C TRP A 128 -7.50 1.74 -2.82
N ALA A 129 -6.18 1.54 -2.82
CA ALA A 129 -5.30 1.90 -1.71
C ALA A 129 -5.23 3.42 -1.50
N SER A 130 -5.24 4.22 -2.57
CA SER A 130 -5.33 5.68 -2.52
C SER A 130 -6.62 6.14 -1.85
N ARG A 131 -7.78 5.51 -2.14
CA ARG A 131 -9.03 5.80 -1.41
C ARG A 131 -8.93 5.49 0.08
N MET A 132 -8.24 4.40 0.45
CA MET A 132 -8.01 4.06 1.86
C MET A 132 -7.06 5.04 2.54
N ALA A 133 -5.97 5.43 1.87
CA ALA A 133 -4.98 6.37 2.36
C ALA A 133 -5.56 7.78 2.55
N ARG A 134 -6.37 8.26 1.60
CA ARG A 134 -7.06 9.55 1.72
C ARG A 134 -8.00 9.62 2.92
N ALA A 135 -8.56 8.50 3.34
CA ALA A 135 -9.42 8.45 4.51
C ALA A 135 -8.66 8.56 5.84
N GLU A 136 -7.32 8.55 5.80
CA GLU A 136 -6.42 8.84 6.92
C GLU A 136 -5.90 10.29 6.91
N LEU A 137 -6.09 11.02 5.81
CA LEU A 137 -5.74 12.43 5.75
C LEU A 137 -6.82 13.28 6.45
N PRO A 138 -6.45 14.34 7.20
CA PRO A 138 -7.43 15.27 7.75
C PRO A 138 -8.25 15.88 6.62
N ALA A 139 -9.58 15.96 6.82
CA ALA A 139 -10.46 16.65 5.90
C ALA A 139 -10.06 18.14 5.88
N VAL A 140 -9.65 18.63 4.72
CA VAL A 140 -9.42 20.06 4.46
C VAL A 140 -10.76 20.78 4.32
#